data_AF-A0A093HCN1-F1
#
_entry.id   AF-A0A093HCN1-F1
#
_cell.length_a   1.000
_cell.length_b   1.000
_cell.length_c   1.000
_cell.angle_alpha   90.00
_cell.angle_beta   90.00
_cell.angle_gamma   90.00
#
_symmetry.space_group_name_H-M   'P 1'
#
loop_
_entity.id
_entity.type
_entity.pdbx_description
1 polymer ?
#
loop_
_entity_poly.entity_id
_entity_poly.type
_entity_poly.pdbx_seq_one_letter_code
_entity_poly.pdbx_strand_id
1 'polypeptide(L)' 'DGQKLNHRKFHLNLRKNFFTVRVTEHWNRLRREVVESPSLEIFKTHLDVILGNML' A
#
# COMPACT_ATOMS: atom_id res chain seq x y z
N ASP A 1 -18.62 20.46 30.28
CA ASP A 1 -18.41 20.28 28.82
C ASP A 1 -17.04 19.79 28.35
N GLY A 2 -15.94 20.04 29.07
CA GLY A 2 -14.58 19.64 28.63
C GLY A 2 -14.28 18.13 28.57
N GLN A 3 -14.80 17.33 29.51
CA GLN A 3 -14.51 15.88 29.55
C GLN A 3 -15.05 15.11 28.33
N LYS A 4 -16.24 15.48 27.84
CA LYS A 4 -16.88 14.84 26.68
C LYS A 4 -16.13 15.10 25.38
N LEU A 5 -15.54 16.29 25.23
CA LEU A 5 -14.68 16.65 24.09
C LEU A 5 -13.37 15.85 24.10
N ASN A 6 -12.74 15.71 25.26
CA ASN A 6 -11.51 14.93 25.41
C ASN A 6 -11.72 13.45 25.08
N HIS A 7 -12.83 12.87 25.53
CA HIS A 7 -13.18 11.48 25.21
C HIS A 7 -13.38 11.27 23.69
N ARG A 8 -14.09 12.19 23.02
CA ARG A 8 -14.31 12.11 21.58
C ARG A 8 -13.00 12.26 20.78
N LYS A 9 -12.12 13.16 21.24
CA LYS A 9 -10.78 13.35 20.64
C LYS A 9 -9.89 12.12 20.80
N PHE A 10 -9.94 11.45 21.96
CA PHE A 10 -9.23 10.20 22.20
C PHE A 10 -9.65 9.10 21.22
N HIS A 11 -10.96 8.87 21.08
CA HIS A 11 -11.49 7.89 20.13
C HIS A 11 -11.14 8.22 18.68
N LEU A 12 -11.20 9.50 18.32
CA LEU A 12 -10.83 9.94 16.98
C LEU A 12 -9.35 9.64 16.69
N ASN A 13 -8.46 9.94 17.63
CA ASN A 13 -7.03 9.67 17.49
C ASN A 13 -6.75 8.16 17.42
N LEU A 14 -7.42 7.36 18.23
CA LEU A 14 -7.30 5.91 18.20
C LEU A 14 -7.71 5.35 16.83
N ARG A 15 -8.87 5.77 16.31
CA ARG A 15 -9.35 5.35 14.98
C ARG A 15 -8.38 5.77 13.89
N LYS A 16 -7.88 7.01 13.93
CA LYS A 16 -6.90 7.52 12.94
C LYS A 16 -5.64 6.66 12.93
N ASN A 17 -5.03 6.44 14.10
CA ASN A 17 -3.79 5.65 14.21
C ASN A 17 -3.99 4.22 13.73
N PHE A 18 -5.09 3.59 14.14
CA PHE A 18 -5.42 2.22 13.72
C PHE A 18 -5.63 2.10 12.21
N PHE A 19 -6.34 3.06 11.62
CA PHE A 19 -6.56 3.07 10.18
C PHE A 19 -5.25 3.26 9.41
N THR A 20 -4.39 4.18 9.86
CA THR A 20 -3.07 4.41 9.26
C THR A 20 -2.22 3.15 9.29
N VAL A 21 -2.15 2.44 10.43
CA VAL A 21 -1.36 1.19 10.54
C VAL A 21 -1.91 0.13 9.58
N ARG A 22 -3.23 -0.09 9.57
CA ARG A 22 -3.86 -1.10 8.70
C ARG A 22 -3.68 -0.81 7.22
N VAL A 23 -3.87 0.44 6.81
CA VAL A 23 -3.68 0.87 5.42
C VAL A 23 -2.23 0.68 5.01
N THR A 24 -1.28 1.08 5.86
CA THR A 24 0.15 0.95 5.56
C THR A 24 0.55 -0.52 5.42
N GLU A 25 0.09 -1.39 6.32
CA GLU A 25 0.36 -2.83 6.23
C GLU A 25 -0.25 -3.44 4.97
N HIS A 26 -1.49 -3.12 4.64
CA HIS A 26 -2.15 -3.63 3.44
C HIS A 26 -1.46 -3.13 2.17
N TRP A 27 -1.05 -1.87 2.14
CA TRP A 27 -0.31 -1.30 1.01
C TRP A 27 1.04 -1.98 0.81
N ASN A 28 1.77 -2.28 1.89
CA ASN A 28 3.03 -3.00 1.82
C ASN A 28 2.84 -4.43 1.28
N ARG A 29 1.77 -5.12 1.70
CA ARG A 29 1.43 -6.46 1.18
C ARG A 29 1.05 -6.42 -0.30
N LEU A 30 0.13 -5.54 -0.67
CA LEU A 30 -0.29 -5.35 -2.06
C LEU A 30 0.89 -5.01 -2.97
N ARG A 31 1.75 -4.09 -2.55
CA ARG A 31 2.95 -3.73 -3.32
C ARG A 31 3.86 -4.93 -3.52
N ARG A 32 4.04 -5.78 -2.52
CA ARG A 32 4.82 -7.01 -2.64
C ARG A 32 4.18 -7.99 -3.62
N GLU A 33 2.88 -8.23 -3.49
CA GLU A 33 2.13 -9.13 -4.39
C GLU A 33 2.18 -8.67 -5.85
N VAL A 34 2.02 -7.36 -6.08
CA VAL A 34 2.12 -6.78 -7.43
C VAL A 34 3.54 -6.92 -7.98
N VAL A 35 4.57 -6.66 -7.17
CA VAL A 35 5.98 -6.78 -7.57
C VAL A 35 6.38 -8.23 -7.85
N GLU A 36 5.85 -9.19 -7.10
CA GLU A 36 6.13 -10.62 -7.26
C GLU A 36 5.13 -11.30 -8.23
N SER A 37 4.24 -10.54 -8.87
CA SER A 37 3.21 -11.12 -9.73
C SER A 37 3.79 -11.71 -11.02
N PRO A 38 3.34 -12.91 -11.46
CA PRO A 38 3.80 -13.51 -12.71
C PRO A 38 3.56 -12.63 -13.94
N SER A 39 2.50 -11.82 -13.93
CA SER A 39 2.20 -10.88 -15.01
C SER A 39 3.24 -9.77 -15.14
N LEU A 40 3.78 -9.26 -14.04
CA LEU A 40 4.83 -8.25 -14.08
C LEU A 40 6.13 -8.82 -14.64
N GLU A 41 6.49 -10.04 -14.25
CA GLU A 41 7.68 -10.72 -14.81
C GLU A 41 7.54 -10.99 -16.30
N ILE A 42 6.37 -11.46 -16.76
CA ILE A 42 6.08 -11.63 -18.19
C ILE A 42 6.12 -10.29 -18.94
N PHE A 43 5.64 -9.21 -18.32
CA PHE A 43 5.70 -7.88 -18.93
C PHE A 43 7.15 -7.39 -19.07
N LYS A 44 7.99 -7.59 -18.04
CA LYS A 44 9.43 -7.26 -18.11
C LYS A 44 10.15 -8.05 -19.20
N THR A 45 9.91 -9.36 -19.30
CA THR A 45 10.56 -10.18 -20.35
C THR A 45 10.17 -9.74 -21.75
N HIS A 46 8.90 -9.38 -21.97
CA HIS A 46 8.47 -8.81 -23.25
C HIS A 46 9.17 -7.47 -23.55
N LEU A 47 9.31 -6.59 -22.56
CA LEU A 47 10.05 -5.34 -22.73
C LEU A 47 11.53 -5.59 -23.07
N ASP A 48 12.19 -6.51 -22.38
CA ASP A 48 13.59 -6.85 -22.64
C ASP A 48 13.80 -7.36 -24.07
N VAL A 49 12.88 -8.20 -24.57
CA VAL A 49 12.91 -8.66 -25.97
C VAL A 49 12.73 -7.51 -26.95
N ILE A 50 11.78 -6.61 -26.71
CA ILE A 50 11.54 -5.46 -27.60
C ILE A 50 12.76 -4.52 -27.62
N LEU A 51 13.31 -4.21 -26.45
CA LEU A 51 14.49 -3.35 -26.31
C LEU A 51 15.73 -3.99 -26.95
N GLY A 52 15.93 -5.30 -26.77
CA GLY A 52 17.01 -6.04 -27.41
C GLY A 52 16.89 -6.08 -28.93
N ASN A 53 15.67 -6.06 -29.47
CA ASN A 53 15.44 -5.99 -30.92
C ASN A 53 15.60 -4.57 -31.50
N MET A 54 15.60 -3.53 -30.65
CA MET A 54 15.79 -2.13 -31.06
C MET A 54 17.25 -1.67 -31.03
N LEU A 55 18.13 -2.43 -30.36
CA LEU A 55 19.58 -2.22 -30.32
C LEU A 55 20.28 -2.98 -31.46
#